data_AF-A0A2A4GKW5-F1
#
_entry.id   AF-A0A2A4GKW5-F1
#
_cell.length_a   1.000
_cell.length_b   1.000
_cell.length_c   1.000
_cell.angle_alpha   90.00
_cell.angle_beta   90.00
_cell.angle_gamma   90.00
#
_symmetry.space_group_name_H-M   'P 1'
#
loop_
_entity.id
_entity.type
_entity.pdbx_description
1 polymer ?
#
loop_
_entity_poly.entity_id
_entity_poly.type
_entity_poly.pdbx_seq_one_letter_code
_entity_poly.pdbx_strand_id
1 'polypeptide(L)'
;MKTLPSFDELAALAQSDPKALEALRLKMSEEVIANASHATQPQLHAMLSHINRVIEHGKNPLHVNVMLFQALSKQYSRFATAFESPESLRSHNAEIMDFRVGQAARQSARASE
;
A
#
# COMPACT_ATOMS: atom_id res chain seq x y z
N MET A 1 -10.19 -9.53 18.36
CA MET A 1 -10.20 -8.13 17.89
C MET A 1 -10.59 -7.25 19.07
N LYS A 2 -9.79 -6.21 19.39
CA LYS A 2 -10.21 -5.19 20.36
C LYS A 2 -11.42 -4.43 19.82
N THR A 3 -12.34 -4.07 20.70
CA THR A 3 -13.47 -3.19 20.36
C THR A 3 -12.93 -1.84 19.93
N LEU A 4 -13.37 -1.35 18.77
CA LEU A 4 -13.08 0.01 18.33
C LEU A 4 -13.70 1.01 19.33
N PRO A 5 -13.01 2.11 19.67
CA PRO A 5 -13.61 3.20 20.42
C PRO A 5 -14.83 3.73 19.67
N SER A 6 -15.77 4.31 20.41
CA SER A 6 -16.94 4.96 19.82
C SER A 6 -16.55 6.15 18.95
N PHE A 7 -17.44 6.54 18.03
CA PHE A 7 -17.23 7.72 17.20
C PHE A 7 -17.03 8.99 18.04
N ASP A 8 -17.82 9.16 19.10
CA ASP A 8 -17.75 10.33 19.97
C ASP A 8 -16.40 10.44 20.68
N GLU A 9 -15.85 9.32 21.14
CA GLU A 9 -14.51 9.27 21.75
C GLU A 9 -13.42 9.63 20.73
N LEU A 10 -13.52 9.12 19.50
CA LEU A 10 -12.56 9.45 18.44
C LEU A 10 -12.67 10.92 18.02
N ALA A 11 -13.88 11.47 17.95
CA ALA A 11 -14.13 12.87 17.64
C ALA A 11 -13.59 13.80 18.73
N ALA A 12 -13.80 13.46 20.00
CA ALA A 12 -13.23 14.17 21.13
C ALA A 12 -11.69 14.13 21.11
N LEU A 13 -11.11 12.97 20.78
CA LEU A 13 -9.65 12.83 20.67
C LEU A 13 -9.09 13.64 19.49
N ALA A 14 -9.78 13.66 18.34
CA ALA A 14 -9.39 14.47 17.18
C ALA A 14 -9.36 15.97 17.50
N GLN A 15 -10.28 16.45 18.34
CA GLN A 15 -10.36 17.86 18.72
C GLN A 15 -9.34 18.24 19.79
N SER A 16 -9.11 17.36 20.77
CA SER A 16 -8.25 17.64 21.92
C SER A 16 -6.78 17.32 21.68
N ASP A 17 -6.47 16.18 21.06
CA ASP A 17 -5.12 15.73 20.75
C ASP A 17 -5.06 14.90 19.44
N PRO A 18 -4.88 15.56 18.29
CA PRO A 18 -4.72 14.88 17.01
C PRO A 18 -3.56 13.89 16.96
N LYS A 19 -2.49 14.09 17.76
CA LYS A 19 -1.33 13.19 17.78
C LYS A 19 -1.65 11.91 18.53
N ALA A 20 -2.42 12.00 19.61
CA ALA A 20 -2.90 10.83 20.33
C ALA A 20 -3.84 9.97 19.47
N LEU A 21 -4.69 10.59 18.65
CA LEU A 21 -5.52 9.86 17.69
C LEU A 21 -4.68 9.10 16.66
N GLU A 22 -3.61 9.72 16.16
CA GLU A 22 -2.72 9.08 15.20
C GLU A 22 -1.92 7.93 15.82
N ALA A 23 -1.45 8.10 17.06
CA ALA A 23 -0.81 7.02 17.82
C ALA A 23 -1.77 5.85 18.07
N LEU A 24 -3.03 6.13 18.36
CA LEU A 24 -4.08 5.11 18.52
C LEU A 24 -4.31 4.35 17.21
N ARG A 25 -4.41 5.06 16.09
CA ARG A 25 -4.55 4.46 14.75
C ARG A 25 -3.39 3.51 14.43
N LEU A 26 -2.16 3.95 14.63
CA LEU A 26 -0.96 3.13 14.40
C LEU A 26 -0.95 1.89 15.30
N LYS A 27 -1.19 2.07 16.61
CA LYS A 27 -1.24 0.96 17.58
C LYS A 27 -2.27 -0.09 17.17
N MET A 28 -3.49 0.32 16.84
CA MET A 28 -4.54 -0.61 16.42
C MET A 28 -4.20 -1.30 15.09
N SER A 29 -3.56 -0.60 14.16
CA SER A 29 -3.11 -1.19 12.90
C SER A 29 -2.04 -2.27 13.12
N GLU A 30 -1.04 -1.97 13.94
CA GLU A 30 0.02 -2.92 14.31
C GLU A 30 -0.54 -4.14 15.06
N GLU A 31 -1.51 -3.94 15.96
CA GLU A 31 -2.20 -5.05 16.61
C GLU A 31 -2.93 -5.95 15.59
N VAL A 32 -3.54 -5.40 14.54
CA VAL A 32 -4.16 -6.19 13.47
C VAL A 32 -3.10 -6.99 12.69
N ILE A 33 -1.98 -6.36 12.34
CA ILE A 33 -0.90 -7.02 11.59
C ILE A 33 -0.26 -8.15 12.42
N ALA A 34 0.00 -7.92 13.70
CA ALA A 34 0.57 -8.92 14.60
C ALA A 34 -0.32 -10.18 14.74
N ASN A 35 -1.64 -10.03 14.62
CA ASN A 35 -2.59 -11.15 14.65
C ASN A 35 -2.79 -11.83 13.29
N ALA A 36 -2.26 -11.29 12.20
CA ALA A 36 -2.31 -11.91 10.88
C ALA A 36 -1.25 -13.02 10.73
N SER A 37 -1.40 -13.87 9.71
CA SER A 37 -0.42 -14.93 9.44
C SER A 37 0.96 -14.34 9.10
N HIS A 38 2.04 -14.98 9.57
CA HIS A 38 3.41 -14.50 9.31
C HIS A 38 3.72 -14.30 7.82
N ALA A 39 3.13 -15.11 6.94
CA ALA A 39 3.31 -14.96 5.49
C ALA A 39 2.72 -13.65 4.94
N THR A 40 1.66 -13.12 5.56
CA THR A 40 0.94 -11.91 5.09
C THR A 40 1.40 -10.63 5.78
N GLN A 41 2.04 -10.72 6.94
CA GLN A 41 2.55 -9.57 7.71
C GLN A 41 3.40 -8.60 6.88
N PRO A 42 4.38 -9.04 6.06
CA PRO A 42 5.20 -8.10 5.27
C PRO A 42 4.37 -7.26 4.31
N GLN A 43 3.37 -7.86 3.68
CA GLN A 43 2.48 -7.15 2.76
C GLN A 43 1.60 -6.14 3.50
N LEU A 44 1.09 -6.51 4.68
CA LEU A 44 0.27 -5.62 5.50
C LEU A 44 1.05 -4.42 6.02
N HIS A 45 2.32 -4.59 6.44
CA HIS A 45 3.19 -3.46 6.79
C HIS A 45 3.46 -2.53 5.61
N ALA A 46 3.64 -3.09 4.40
CA ALA A 46 3.77 -2.29 3.20
C ALA A 46 2.49 -1.48 2.91
N MET A 47 1.32 -2.07 3.11
CA MET A 47 0.03 -1.37 2.99
C MET A 47 -0.12 -0.26 4.03
N LEU A 48 0.23 -0.51 5.29
CA LEU A 48 0.22 0.50 6.35
C LEU A 48 1.17 1.67 6.03
N SER A 49 2.37 1.36 5.53
CA SER A 49 3.33 2.38 5.08
C SER A 49 2.77 3.24 3.95
N HIS A 50 2.05 2.63 3.00
CA HIS A 50 1.37 3.37 1.94
C HIS A 50 0.26 4.28 2.47
N ILE A 51 -0.56 3.79 3.41
CA ILE A 51 -1.60 4.58 4.08
C ILE A 51 -0.99 5.80 4.80
N ASN A 52 0.11 5.59 5.53
CA ASN A 52 0.81 6.67 6.24
C ASN A 52 1.29 7.75 5.28
N ARG A 53 1.89 7.35 4.15
CA ARG A 53 2.32 8.28 3.10
C ARG A 53 1.16 9.06 2.47
N VAL A 54 0.01 8.41 2.27
CA VAL A 54 -1.21 9.07 1.78
C VAL A 54 -1.68 10.15 2.77
N ILE A 55 -1.67 9.86 4.07
CA ILE A 55 -2.03 10.82 5.11
C ILE A 55 -1.08 12.03 5.09
N GLU A 56 0.23 11.79 5.00
CA GLU A 56 1.25 12.86 4.94
C GLU A 56 1.10 13.80 3.73
N HIS A 57 0.61 13.29 2.59
CA HIS A 57 0.43 14.09 1.38
C HIS A 57 -0.89 14.90 1.38
N GLY A 58 -1.77 14.63 2.34
CA GLY A 58 -3.04 15.33 2.47
C GLY A 58 -2.85 16.78 2.89
N LYS A 59 -3.60 17.67 2.24
CA LYS A 59 -3.54 19.13 2.49
C LYS A 59 -4.41 19.56 3.68
N ASN A 60 -5.44 18.78 3.98
CA ASN A 60 -6.37 18.97 5.08
C ASN A 60 -7.05 17.63 5.40
N PRO A 61 -7.72 17.49 6.56
CA PRO A 61 -8.34 16.22 6.97
C PRO A 61 -9.38 15.67 5.99
N LEU A 62 -10.14 16.54 5.32
CA LEU A 62 -11.13 16.12 4.31
C LEU A 62 -10.42 15.52 3.07
N HIS A 63 -9.34 16.15 2.62
CA HIS A 63 -8.54 15.67 1.51
C HIS A 63 -7.92 14.30 1.84
N VAL A 64 -7.38 14.13 3.06
CA VAL A 64 -6.90 12.82 3.55
C VAL A 64 -8.00 11.77 3.47
N ASN A 65 -9.20 12.06 3.98
CA ASN A 65 -10.32 11.11 3.92
C ASN A 65 -10.69 10.71 2.50
N VAL A 66 -10.73 11.65 1.55
CA VAL A 66 -10.98 11.35 0.14
C VAL A 66 -9.88 10.45 -0.43
N MET A 67 -8.60 10.75 -0.18
CA MET A 67 -7.49 9.92 -0.66
C MET A 67 -7.51 8.51 -0.06
N LEU A 68 -7.82 8.38 1.24
CA LEU A 68 -7.96 7.08 1.90
C LEU A 68 -9.13 6.29 1.31
N PHE A 69 -10.27 6.93 1.05
CA PHE A 69 -11.42 6.29 0.42
C PHE A 69 -11.09 5.80 -1.00
N GLN A 70 -10.35 6.58 -1.79
CA GLN A 70 -9.89 6.17 -3.11
C GLN A 70 -8.93 4.98 -3.03
N ALA A 71 -7.99 4.99 -2.09
CA ALA A 71 -7.07 3.87 -1.87
C ALA A 71 -7.83 2.59 -1.50
N LEU A 72 -8.83 2.69 -0.61
CA LEU A 72 -9.69 1.57 -0.23
C LEU A 72 -10.50 1.05 -1.41
N SER A 73 -11.13 1.95 -2.16
CA SER A 73 -11.95 1.60 -3.33
C SER A 73 -11.13 0.86 -4.39
N LYS A 74 -9.86 1.25 -4.59
CA LYS A 74 -8.93 0.56 -5.48
C LYS A 74 -8.62 -0.86 -4.98
N GLN A 75 -8.40 -1.06 -3.68
CA GLN A 75 -8.18 -2.42 -3.15
C GLN A 75 -9.45 -3.27 -3.26
N TYR A 76 -10.61 -2.70 -3.01
CA TYR A 76 -11.89 -3.40 -3.15
C TYR A 76 -12.14 -3.82 -4.60
N SER A 77 -11.88 -2.93 -5.57
CA SER A 77 -11.97 -3.26 -6.99
C SER A 77 -11.01 -4.40 -7.38
N ARG A 78 -9.74 -4.34 -6.95
CA ARG A 78 -8.77 -5.44 -7.18
C ARG A 78 -9.22 -6.75 -6.56
N PHE A 79 -9.81 -6.70 -5.38
CA PHE A 79 -10.36 -7.86 -4.70
C PHE A 79 -11.53 -8.44 -5.49
N ALA A 80 -12.52 -7.62 -5.89
CA ALA A 80 -13.61 -8.07 -6.74
C ALA A 80 -13.11 -8.73 -8.03
N THR A 81 -12.13 -8.12 -8.71
CA THR A 81 -11.46 -8.70 -9.89
C THR A 81 -10.80 -10.04 -9.58
N ALA A 82 -10.15 -10.20 -8.42
CA ALA A 82 -9.54 -11.46 -8.01
C ALA A 82 -10.56 -12.59 -7.85
N PHE A 83 -11.79 -12.26 -7.44
CA PHE A 83 -12.88 -13.23 -7.27
C PHE A 83 -13.58 -13.55 -8.60
N GLU A 84 -13.94 -12.52 -9.36
CA GLU A 84 -14.74 -12.66 -10.58
C GLU A 84 -13.91 -13.10 -11.79
N SER A 85 -12.64 -12.69 -11.86
CA SER A 85 -11.78 -12.93 -13.02
C SER A 85 -10.29 -12.97 -12.63
N PRO A 86 -9.85 -14.02 -11.92
CA PRO A 86 -8.48 -14.13 -11.41
C PRO A 86 -7.38 -13.98 -12.49
N GLU A 87 -7.63 -14.49 -13.70
CA GLU A 87 -6.69 -14.45 -14.82
C GLU A 87 -6.39 -13.02 -15.29
N SER A 88 -7.33 -12.10 -15.11
CA SER A 88 -7.13 -10.69 -15.48
C SER A 88 -6.05 -10.00 -14.64
N LEU A 89 -5.74 -10.52 -13.45
CA LEU A 89 -4.64 -10.03 -12.62
C LEU A 89 -3.27 -10.42 -13.16
N ARG A 90 -3.21 -11.45 -14.02
CA ARG A 90 -1.98 -11.98 -14.62
C ARG A 90 -1.79 -11.58 -16.08
N SER A 91 -2.74 -10.86 -16.66
CA SER A 91 -2.72 -10.52 -18.09
C SER A 91 -1.68 -9.47 -18.48
N HIS A 92 -1.21 -8.66 -17.53
CA HIS A 92 -0.24 -7.58 -17.77
C HIS A 92 1.13 -7.98 -17.20
N ASN A 93 1.83 -8.91 -17.87
CA ASN A 93 3.23 -9.20 -17.57
C ASN A 93 4.14 -8.32 -18.44
N ALA A 94 5.20 -7.77 -17.85
CA ALA A 94 6.25 -7.10 -18.60
C ALA A 94 7.18 -8.14 -19.25
N GLU A 95 7.61 -7.86 -20.48
CA GLU A 95 8.66 -8.65 -21.12
C GLU A 95 9.99 -8.35 -20.43
N ILE A 96 10.64 -9.40 -19.91
CA ILE A 96 11.97 -9.29 -19.30
C ILE A 96 12.97 -9.11 -20.45
N MET A 97 13.41 -7.88 -20.68
CA MET A 97 14.49 -7.60 -21.61
C MET A 97 15.84 -7.78 -20.92
N ASP A 98 16.71 -8.56 -21.54
CA ASP A 98 18.11 -8.65 -21.10
C ASP A 98 18.80 -7.29 -21.26
N PHE A 99 19.46 -6.83 -20.20
CA PHE A 99 20.30 -5.64 -20.25
C PHE A 99 21.49 -5.91 -21.18
N ARG A 100 21.38 -5.53 -22.46
CA ARG A 100 22.48 -5.57 -23.43
C ARG A 100 23.47 -4.43 -23.17
N VAL A 101 24.19 -4.50 -22.04
CA VAL A 101 25.34 -3.63 -21.82
C VAL A 101 26.51 -4.17 -22.65
N GLY A 102 26.84 -3.49 -23.76
CA GLY A 102 28.15 -3.56 -24.40
C GLY A 102 28.53 -4.81 -25.23
N GLN A 103 27.66 -5.80 -25.42
CA GLN A 103 28.02 -6.97 -26.25
C GLN A 103 28.05 -6.68 -27.76
N ALA A 104 27.22 -5.76 -28.26
CA ALA A 104 27.24 -5.38 -29.67
C ALA A 104 28.53 -4.62 -30.06
N ALA A 105 29.09 -3.83 -29.16
CA ALA A 105 30.32 -3.07 -29.42
C ALA A 105 31.59 -3.93 -29.37
N ARG A 106 31.59 -5.05 -28.64
CA ARG A 106 32.74 -5.97 -28.59
C ARG A 106 32.79 -6.95 -29.77
N GLN A 107 31.65 -7.27 -30.38
CA GLN A 107 31.61 -8.16 -31.55
C GLN A 107 32.07 -7.48 -32.84
N SER A 108 31.81 -6.17 -33.02
CA SER A 108 32.35 -5.42 -34.16
C SER A 108 33.86 -5.21 -34.07
N ALA A 109 34.40 -5.03 -32.86
CA ALA A 109 35.85 -4.88 -32.64
C ALA A 109 36.65 -6.17 -32.88
N ARG A 110 36.03 -7.34 -32.70
CA ARG A 110 36.68 -8.66 -32.88
C ARG A 110 36.56 -9.25 -34.29
N ALA A 111 35.71 -8.65 -35.14
CA ALA A 111 35.53 -9.04 -36.55
C ALA A 111 36.40 -8.19 -37.50
N SER A 112 37.22 -7.28 -36.95
CA SER A 112 38.15 -6.41 -37.69
C SER A 112 39.63 -6.72 -37.39
N GLU A 113 39.91 -7.83 -36.69
CA GLU A 113 41.23 -8.49 -36.58
C GLU A 113 41.23 -9.79 -37.40
#